data_AF-A0A4R2LTV7-F1
#
_entry.id   AF-A0A4R2LTV7-F1
#
_cell.length_a   1.000
_cell.length_b   1.000
_cell.length_c   1.000
_cell.angle_alpha   90.00
_cell.angle_beta   90.00
_cell.angle_gamma   90.00
#
_symmetry.space_group_name_H-M   'P 1'
#
loop_
_entity.id
_entity.type
_entity.pdbx_description
1 polymer ?
#
loop_
_entity_poly.entity_id
_entity_poly.type
_entity_poly.pdbx_seq_one_letter_code
_entity_poly.pdbx_strand_id
1 'polypeptide(L)'
;MLWFCATYTMAQTNYYAVTKTFKENGYTYQCDVSNDFFIMLYNKENKLTYVQQIFKDTKKVPGFGFDFDDVVEDTWTRPKSLSIVNNAFTAAQKKQMKDECIGICMYISPETGKVVEVDFSFVTVSPFATIPLSVYRKIEVELKQQIWFTPTKDGKRLNYLMRNWNHRFNE
;
A
#
# COMPACT_ATOMS: atom_id res chain seq x y z
N MET A 1 7.41 3.75 52.05
CA MET A 1 8.37 3.56 50.93
C MET A 1 7.58 3.72 49.63
N LEU A 2 7.64 4.91 49.02
CA LEU A 2 6.97 5.20 47.76
C LEU A 2 7.85 4.67 46.61
N TRP A 3 7.36 3.65 45.91
CA TRP A 3 7.96 3.17 44.67
C TRP A 3 7.59 4.15 43.54
N PHE A 4 8.55 4.97 43.10
CA PHE A 4 8.44 5.68 41.83
C PHE A 4 8.69 4.67 40.71
N CYS A 5 7.63 4.12 40.13
CA CYS A 5 7.71 3.46 38.83
C CYS A 5 8.06 4.52 37.78
N ALA A 6 9.34 4.62 37.42
CA ALA A 6 9.78 5.38 36.27
C ALA A 6 9.15 4.77 35.01
N THR A 7 8.04 5.32 34.55
CA THR A 7 7.49 5.01 33.24
C THR A 7 8.43 5.62 32.21
N TYR A 8 9.35 4.82 31.67
CA TYR A 8 10.08 5.18 30.47
C TYR A 8 9.08 5.29 29.31
N THR A 9 8.62 6.50 29.03
CA THR A 9 7.93 6.82 27.79
C THR A 9 8.98 6.82 26.69
N MET A 10 9.25 5.66 26.08
CA MET A 10 9.94 5.65 24.79
C MET A 10 9.01 6.35 23.80
N ALA A 11 9.37 7.58 23.40
CA ALA A 11 8.72 8.23 22.27
C ALA A 11 8.82 7.29 21.07
N GLN A 12 7.70 6.96 20.44
CA GLN A 12 7.73 6.11 19.26
C GLN A 12 8.46 6.84 18.15
N THR A 13 9.54 6.22 17.65
CA THR A 13 10.31 6.77 16.54
C THR A 13 9.46 6.84 15.30
N ASN A 14 9.28 8.05 14.76
CA ASN A 14 8.69 8.25 13.44
C ASN A 14 9.74 7.94 12.37
N TYR A 15 9.50 6.93 11.55
CA TYR A 15 10.43 6.52 10.50
C TYR A 15 10.27 7.33 9.21
N TYR A 16 9.18 8.07 9.00
CA TYR A 16 8.78 8.63 7.70
C TYR A 16 8.45 10.12 7.77
N ALA A 17 9.08 10.87 8.69
CA ALA A 17 8.77 12.28 8.92
C ALA A 17 9.20 13.23 7.78
N VAL A 18 10.14 12.81 6.94
CA VAL A 18 10.70 13.61 5.84
C VAL A 18 10.94 12.75 4.61
N THR A 19 10.98 13.39 3.43
CA THR A 19 11.32 12.72 2.18
C THR A 19 12.70 12.09 2.27
N LYS A 20 12.79 10.77 2.03
CA LYS A 20 14.06 10.04 2.07
C LYS A 20 14.01 8.72 1.32
N THR A 21 15.18 8.27 0.89
CA THR A 21 15.39 6.92 0.35
C THR A 21 15.94 6.01 1.44
N PHE A 22 15.29 4.87 1.67
CA PHE A 22 15.79 3.79 2.53
C PHE A 22 16.55 2.77 1.68
N LYS A 23 17.80 2.48 2.05
CA LYS A 23 18.62 1.45 1.41
C LYS A 23 18.75 0.28 2.37
N GLU A 24 18.00 -0.78 2.10
CA GLU A 24 18.00 -2.02 2.88
C GLU A 24 18.74 -3.12 2.11
N ASN A 25 19.05 -4.23 2.78
CA ASN A 25 19.71 -5.35 2.13
C ASN A 25 18.76 -6.03 1.13
N GLY A 26 18.99 -5.80 -0.17
CA GLY A 26 18.23 -6.43 -1.26
C GLY A 26 16.97 -5.69 -1.72
N TYR A 27 16.69 -4.48 -1.20
CA TYR A 27 15.62 -3.62 -1.72
C TYR A 27 15.85 -2.15 -1.32
N THR A 28 15.31 -1.22 -2.12
CA THR A 28 15.37 0.22 -1.86
C THR A 28 13.97 0.80 -1.89
N TYR A 29 13.61 1.60 -0.89
CA TYR A 29 12.32 2.28 -0.84
C TYR A 29 12.48 3.79 -0.91
N GLN A 30 11.52 4.44 -1.54
CA GLN A 30 11.34 5.88 -1.53
C GLN A 30 10.16 6.22 -0.61
N CYS A 31 10.36 7.19 0.25
CA CYS A 31 9.32 7.83 1.04
C CYS A 31 9.28 9.28 0.62
N ASP A 32 8.20 9.69 -0.01
CA ASP A 32 7.94 11.07 -0.40
C ASP A 32 6.91 11.67 0.55
N VAL A 33 7.27 12.79 1.18
CA VAL A 33 6.41 13.51 2.12
C VAL A 33 5.98 14.82 1.46
N SER A 34 4.67 15.01 1.31
CA SER A 34 4.10 16.25 0.78
C SER A 34 4.04 17.34 1.86
N ASN A 35 3.76 18.58 1.44
CA ASN A 35 3.58 19.71 2.35
C ASN A 35 2.42 19.51 3.34
N ASP A 36 1.42 18.70 2.98
CA ASP A 36 0.26 18.37 3.81
C ASP A 36 0.51 17.16 4.72
N PHE A 37 1.78 16.81 4.94
CA PHE A 37 2.22 15.65 5.72
C PHE A 37 1.72 14.29 5.19
N PHE A 38 1.29 14.24 3.94
CA PHE A 38 0.92 13.00 3.28
C PHE A 38 2.17 12.26 2.81
N ILE A 39 2.22 10.97 3.11
CA ILE A 39 3.33 10.09 2.78
C ILE A 39 2.90 9.19 1.62
N MET A 40 3.77 9.11 0.60
CA MET A 40 3.78 8.04 -0.39
C MET A 40 5.02 7.18 -0.15
N LEU A 41 4.82 5.93 0.25
CA LEU A 41 5.88 4.97 0.52
C LEU A 41 5.82 3.82 -0.50
N TYR A 42 6.91 3.63 -1.22
CA TYR A 42 6.93 2.70 -2.35
C TYR A 42 8.33 2.16 -2.62
N ASN A 43 8.40 0.99 -3.26
CA ASN A 43 9.67 0.45 -3.72
C ASN A 43 10.23 1.37 -4.81
N LYS A 44 11.50 1.78 -4.70
CA LYS A 44 12.12 2.75 -5.63
C LYS A 44 12.20 2.24 -7.07
N GLU A 45 12.04 0.94 -7.28
CA GLU A 45 11.94 0.33 -8.61
C GLU A 45 10.56 0.51 -9.27
N ASN A 46 9.53 0.92 -8.50
CA ASN A 46 8.20 1.21 -9.03
C ASN A 46 8.28 2.33 -10.08
N LYS A 47 7.52 2.16 -11.16
CA LYS A 47 7.46 3.10 -12.29
C LYS A 47 6.07 3.69 -12.47
N LEU A 48 5.06 3.20 -11.76
CA LEU A 48 3.65 3.57 -11.94
C LEU A 48 3.12 4.51 -10.86
N THR A 49 3.84 4.71 -9.75
CA THR A 49 3.41 5.52 -8.58
C THR A 49 2.83 6.90 -8.91
N TYR A 50 3.39 7.58 -9.91
CA TYR A 50 2.93 8.91 -10.37
C TYR A 50 2.50 8.92 -11.84
N VAL A 51 2.24 7.75 -12.41
CA VAL A 51 1.78 7.61 -13.80
C VAL A 51 0.27 7.59 -13.80
N GLN A 52 -0.36 8.37 -14.67
CA GLN A 52 -1.80 8.38 -14.80
C GLN A 52 -2.31 7.09 -15.49
N GLN A 53 -3.41 6.54 -14.99
CA GLN A 53 -4.09 5.43 -15.66
C GLN A 53 -4.77 5.95 -16.92
N ILE A 54 -4.47 5.33 -18.06
CA ILE A 54 -5.00 5.72 -19.37
C ILE A 54 -5.30 4.49 -20.22
N PHE A 55 -6.22 4.64 -21.16
CA PHE A 55 -6.37 3.71 -22.27
C PHE A 55 -5.17 3.84 -23.23
N LYS A 56 -4.48 2.73 -23.53
CA LYS A 56 -3.26 2.67 -24.34
C LYS A 56 -3.48 3.20 -25.76
N ASP A 57 -4.66 2.94 -26.33
CA ASP A 57 -5.08 3.29 -27.69
C ASP A 57 -5.42 4.79 -27.84
N THR A 58 -6.22 5.32 -26.92
CA THR A 58 -6.75 6.69 -27.01
C THR A 58 -5.97 7.71 -26.18
N LYS A 59 -5.10 7.26 -25.27
CA LYS A 59 -4.43 8.07 -24.25
C LYS A 59 -5.37 8.84 -23.32
N LYS A 60 -6.66 8.50 -23.33
CA LYS A 60 -7.66 9.11 -22.46
C LYS A 60 -7.66 8.47 -21.09
N VAL A 61 -7.96 9.28 -20.09
CA VAL A 61 -8.19 8.84 -18.71
C VAL A 61 -9.55 8.14 -18.66
N PRO A 62 -9.67 6.97 -18.01
CA PRO A 62 -10.97 6.36 -17.72
C PRO A 62 -11.89 7.32 -16.97
N GLY A 63 -13.17 7.37 -17.36
CA GLY A 63 -14.16 8.19 -16.67
C GLY A 63 -14.35 7.76 -15.21
N PHE A 64 -14.65 8.73 -14.35
CA PHE A 64 -14.94 8.46 -12.94
C PHE A 64 -16.23 7.62 -12.84
N GLY A 65 -16.16 6.45 -12.20
CA GLY A 65 -17.30 5.52 -12.06
C GLY A 65 -17.17 4.19 -12.81
N PHE A 66 -16.14 4.02 -13.67
CA PHE A 66 -15.88 2.79 -14.43
C PHE A 66 -17.14 2.18 -15.07
N ASP A 67 -17.63 2.76 -16.17
CA ASP A 67 -18.67 2.13 -17.02
C ASP A 67 -18.14 0.86 -17.76
N PHE A 68 -17.05 0.25 -17.28
CA PHE A 68 -16.47 -0.95 -17.83
C PHE A 68 -15.78 -1.79 -16.74
N ASP A 69 -15.95 -3.11 -16.83
CA ASP A 69 -15.27 -4.06 -15.96
C ASP A 69 -13.84 -4.27 -16.46
N ASP A 70 -12.84 -3.93 -15.66
CA ASP A 70 -11.41 -4.08 -16.01
C ASP A 70 -10.86 -5.47 -15.64
N VAL A 71 -11.50 -6.18 -14.72
CA VAL A 71 -11.22 -7.59 -14.39
C VAL A 71 -12.53 -8.38 -14.28
N VAL A 72 -12.44 -9.70 -14.47
CA VAL A 72 -13.53 -10.62 -14.16
C VAL A 72 -13.76 -10.62 -12.65
N GLU A 73 -15.02 -10.52 -12.23
CA GLU A 73 -15.39 -10.59 -10.82
C GLU A 73 -14.96 -11.92 -10.18
N ASP A 74 -14.38 -11.82 -8.98
CA ASP A 74 -13.99 -12.96 -8.18
C ASP A 74 -14.28 -12.68 -6.69
N THR A 75 -14.32 -13.75 -5.89
CA THR A 75 -14.67 -13.67 -4.47
C THR A 75 -13.46 -13.81 -3.54
N TRP A 76 -12.25 -13.99 -4.06
CA TRP A 76 -11.10 -14.44 -3.27
C TRP A 76 -9.99 -13.39 -3.16
N THR A 77 -9.80 -12.52 -4.16
CA THR A 77 -8.69 -11.57 -4.20
C THR A 77 -8.79 -10.55 -3.07
N ARG A 78 -9.98 -10.00 -2.82
CA ARG A 78 -10.22 -9.04 -1.73
C ARG A 78 -9.96 -9.65 -0.35
N PRO A 79 -10.62 -10.74 0.10
CA PRO A 79 -10.36 -11.29 1.43
C PRO A 79 -8.91 -11.77 1.60
N LYS A 80 -8.29 -12.32 0.54
CA LYS A 80 -6.88 -12.73 0.61
C LYS A 80 -5.93 -11.53 0.76
N SER A 81 -6.18 -10.44 0.03
CA SER A 81 -5.40 -9.19 0.16
C SER A 81 -5.48 -8.61 1.58
N LEU A 82 -6.69 -8.55 2.13
CA LEU A 82 -6.91 -8.11 3.52
C LEU A 82 -6.20 -9.03 4.53
N SER A 83 -6.19 -10.35 4.30
CA SER A 83 -5.49 -11.31 5.15
C SER A 83 -3.98 -11.12 5.10
N ILE A 84 -3.40 -10.89 3.92
CA ILE A 84 -1.95 -10.62 3.75
C ILE A 84 -1.54 -9.38 4.57
N VAL A 85 -2.28 -8.28 4.44
CA VAL A 85 -2.03 -7.06 5.22
C VAL A 85 -2.19 -7.34 6.72
N ASN A 86 -3.28 -8.00 7.11
CA ASN A 86 -3.52 -8.35 8.51
C ASN A 86 -2.38 -9.21 9.11
N ASN A 87 -1.85 -10.18 8.38
CA ASN A 87 -0.85 -11.10 8.90
C ASN A 87 0.58 -10.52 8.91
N ALA A 88 0.79 -9.36 8.28
CA ALA A 88 2.07 -8.66 8.33
C ALA A 88 2.29 -7.90 9.65
N PHE A 89 1.20 -7.53 10.35
CA PHE A 89 1.26 -6.77 11.61
C PHE A 89 1.12 -7.68 12.83
N THR A 90 1.85 -7.38 13.90
CA THR A 90 1.69 -8.05 15.20
C THR A 90 0.43 -7.57 15.91
N ALA A 91 -0.08 -8.35 16.87
CA ALA A 91 -1.25 -7.95 17.67
C ALA A 91 -1.07 -6.60 18.38
N ALA A 92 0.15 -6.32 18.88
CA ALA A 92 0.47 -5.04 19.51
C ALA A 92 0.43 -3.86 18.52
N GLN A 93 0.97 -4.06 17.31
CA GLN A 93 0.90 -3.04 16.26
C GLN A 93 -0.55 -2.79 15.83
N LYS A 94 -1.36 -3.83 15.63
CA LYS A 94 -2.78 -3.69 15.28
C LYS A 94 -3.54 -2.86 16.33
N LYS A 95 -3.33 -3.17 17.62
CA LYS A 95 -3.94 -2.43 18.73
C LYS A 95 -3.55 -0.95 18.73
N GLN A 96 -2.34 -0.62 18.29
CA GLN A 96 -1.88 0.77 18.18
C GLN A 96 -2.57 1.53 17.03
N MET A 97 -2.98 0.84 15.96
CA MET A 97 -3.61 1.50 14.81
C MET A 97 -4.98 2.11 15.15
N LYS A 98 -5.68 1.58 16.17
CA LYS A 98 -7.04 2.03 16.53
C LYS A 98 -7.91 2.09 15.26
N ASP A 99 -8.55 3.22 15.00
CA ASP A 99 -9.45 3.44 13.86
C ASP A 99 -8.75 4.08 12.64
N GLU A 100 -7.43 4.23 12.72
CA GLU A 100 -6.62 4.74 11.62
C GLU A 100 -6.58 3.75 10.46
N CYS A 101 -6.45 4.28 9.25
CA CYS A 101 -6.36 3.49 8.04
C CYS A 101 -5.07 3.77 7.28
N ILE A 102 -4.63 2.76 6.53
CA ILE A 102 -3.54 2.88 5.58
C ILE A 102 -4.09 2.68 4.17
N GLY A 103 -3.78 3.60 3.28
CA GLY A 103 -4.08 3.44 1.86
C GLY A 103 -3.08 2.47 1.23
N ILE A 104 -3.58 1.50 0.48
CA ILE A 104 -2.78 0.51 -0.23
C ILE A 104 -3.24 0.50 -1.68
N CYS A 105 -2.28 0.67 -2.60
CA CYS A 105 -2.55 0.63 -4.03
C CYS A 105 -1.75 -0.50 -4.67
N MET A 106 -2.44 -1.44 -5.32
CA MET A 106 -1.85 -2.44 -6.19
C MET A 106 -1.95 -1.98 -7.65
N TYR A 107 -0.82 -2.03 -8.36
CA TYR A 107 -0.76 -1.89 -9.80
C TYR A 107 -0.62 -3.27 -10.41
N ILE A 108 -1.47 -3.55 -11.39
CA ILE A 108 -1.65 -4.88 -11.94
C ILE A 108 -1.38 -4.83 -13.43
N SER A 109 -0.62 -5.83 -13.91
CA SER A 109 -0.36 -6.00 -15.33
C SER A 109 -1.68 -6.26 -16.08
N PRO A 110 -2.03 -5.44 -17.08
CA PRO A 110 -3.26 -5.67 -17.85
C PRO A 110 -3.14 -6.93 -18.72
N GLU A 111 -1.92 -7.38 -19.01
CA GLU A 111 -1.67 -8.57 -19.82
C GLU A 111 -1.74 -9.87 -19.01
N THR A 112 -1.14 -9.88 -17.81
CA THR A 112 -0.99 -11.10 -16.99
C THR A 112 -1.92 -11.16 -15.79
N GLY A 113 -2.52 -10.04 -15.40
CA GLY A 113 -3.34 -9.93 -14.19
C GLY A 113 -2.55 -10.00 -12.88
N LYS A 114 -1.22 -10.16 -12.93
CA LYS A 114 -0.36 -10.18 -11.73
C LYS A 114 -0.13 -8.78 -11.19
N VAL A 115 -0.07 -8.66 -9.86
CA VAL A 115 0.37 -7.43 -9.18
C VAL A 115 1.86 -7.22 -9.48
N VAL A 116 2.21 -6.04 -10.01
CA VAL A 116 3.59 -5.69 -10.40
C VAL A 116 4.21 -4.67 -9.44
N GLU A 117 3.41 -3.76 -8.90
CA GLU A 117 3.86 -2.71 -7.98
C GLU A 117 2.83 -2.54 -6.86
N VAL A 118 3.31 -2.12 -5.69
CA VAL A 118 2.46 -1.77 -4.54
C VAL A 118 2.99 -0.48 -3.92
N ASP A 119 2.08 0.43 -3.63
CA ASP A 119 2.34 1.67 -2.89
C ASP A 119 1.53 1.70 -1.60
N PHE A 120 2.04 2.45 -0.62
CA PHE A 120 1.39 2.70 0.66
C PHE A 120 1.23 4.21 0.88
N SER A 121 0.09 4.62 1.43
CA SER A 121 -0.17 6.01 1.78
C SER A 121 -0.77 6.18 3.17
N PHE A 122 -0.26 7.17 3.88
CA PHE A 122 -0.66 7.52 5.25
C PHE A 122 -0.13 8.93 5.57
N VAL A 123 -0.41 9.46 6.76
CA VAL A 123 0.10 10.77 7.20
C VAL A 123 1.22 10.63 8.23
N THR A 124 2.11 11.61 8.34
CA THR A 124 3.27 11.55 9.25
C THR A 124 2.90 11.37 10.72
N VAL A 125 1.73 11.86 11.14
CA VAL A 125 1.23 11.73 12.52
C VAL A 125 0.49 10.42 12.79
N SER A 126 0.28 9.60 11.75
CA SER A 126 -0.40 8.32 11.87
C SER A 126 0.48 7.30 12.61
N PRO A 127 -0.09 6.37 13.41
CA PRO A 127 0.67 5.25 13.98
C PRO A 127 1.34 4.36 12.92
N PHE A 128 0.88 4.40 11.67
CA PHE A 128 1.59 3.76 10.54
C PHE A 128 3.01 4.33 10.37
N ALA A 129 3.25 5.61 10.68
CA ALA A 129 4.56 6.21 10.55
C ALA A 129 5.62 5.64 11.54
N THR A 130 5.20 4.82 12.51
CA THR A 130 6.09 4.15 13.47
C THR A 130 6.33 2.67 13.11
N ILE A 131 5.82 2.20 11.97
CA ILE A 131 5.94 0.81 11.55
C ILE A 131 7.25 0.59 10.78
N PRO A 132 8.06 -0.44 11.13
CA PRO A 132 9.29 -0.73 10.42
C PRO A 132 9.06 -1.02 8.93
N LEU A 133 9.99 -0.56 8.08
CA LEU A 133 9.91 -0.71 6.63
C LEU A 133 9.73 -2.17 6.17
N SER A 134 10.31 -3.12 6.91
CA SER A 134 10.20 -4.55 6.63
C SER A 134 8.77 -5.08 6.63
N VAL A 135 7.85 -4.46 7.38
CA VAL A 135 6.42 -4.83 7.37
C VAL A 135 5.79 -4.47 6.03
N TYR A 136 6.04 -3.26 5.53
CA TYR A 136 5.57 -2.82 4.20
C TYR A 136 6.16 -3.67 3.08
N ARG A 137 7.45 -4.00 3.18
CA ARG A 137 8.11 -4.91 2.24
C ARG A 137 7.48 -6.30 2.24
N LYS A 138 7.17 -6.86 3.41
CA LYS A 138 6.47 -8.15 3.51
C LYS A 138 5.13 -8.11 2.79
N ILE A 139 4.34 -7.06 2.99
CA ILE A 139 3.04 -6.88 2.32
C ILE A 139 3.22 -6.78 0.80
N GLU A 140 4.14 -5.94 0.31
CA GLU A 140 4.43 -5.79 -1.13
C GLU A 140 4.75 -7.15 -1.76
N VAL A 141 5.67 -7.90 -1.16
CA VAL A 141 6.13 -9.20 -1.68
C VAL A 141 5.00 -10.23 -1.68
N GLU A 142 4.25 -10.34 -0.59
CA GLU A 142 3.17 -11.32 -0.50
C GLU A 142 2.00 -10.99 -1.45
N LEU A 143 1.63 -9.72 -1.60
CA LEU A 143 0.63 -9.31 -2.60
C LEU A 143 1.08 -9.65 -4.02
N LYS A 144 2.33 -9.33 -4.38
CA LYS A 144 2.90 -9.64 -5.71
C LYS A 144 2.99 -11.13 -6.00
N GLN A 145 3.19 -11.96 -4.97
CA GLN A 145 3.32 -13.41 -5.12
C GLN A 145 1.98 -14.15 -5.13
N GLN A 146 1.01 -13.69 -4.34
CA GLN A 146 -0.19 -14.46 -4.02
C GLN A 146 -1.47 -13.89 -4.62
N ILE A 147 -1.46 -12.66 -5.13
CA ILE A 147 -2.65 -12.02 -5.71
C ILE A 147 -2.48 -11.89 -7.22
N TRP A 148 -3.53 -12.28 -7.95
CA TRP A 148 -3.68 -12.03 -9.37
C TRP A 148 -5.16 -11.85 -9.69
N PHE A 149 -5.42 -11.21 -10.81
CA PHE A 149 -6.75 -10.97 -11.36
C PHE A 149 -6.84 -11.59 -12.75
N THR A 150 -8.05 -11.67 -13.29
CA THR A 150 -8.26 -12.04 -14.70
C THR A 150 -8.68 -10.79 -15.46
N PRO A 151 -7.76 -10.11 -16.20
CA PRO A 151 -8.12 -8.92 -16.97
C PRO A 151 -9.16 -9.21 -18.04
N THR A 152 -10.17 -8.34 -18.16
CA THR A 152 -11.14 -8.41 -19.26
C THR A 152 -10.55 -7.89 -20.56
N LYS A 153 -11.34 -7.92 -21.64
CA LYS A 153 -10.96 -7.25 -22.91
C LYS A 153 -10.75 -5.75 -22.72
N ASP A 154 -11.58 -5.09 -21.92
CA ASP A 154 -11.45 -3.66 -21.66
C ASP A 154 -10.32 -3.33 -20.71
N GLY A 155 -10.11 -4.12 -19.65
CA GLY A 155 -8.94 -3.97 -18.78
C GLY A 155 -7.62 -4.06 -19.54
N LYS A 156 -7.52 -4.98 -20.51
CA LYS A 156 -6.35 -5.12 -21.38
C LYS A 156 -6.02 -3.88 -22.19
N ARG A 157 -6.96 -2.94 -22.35
CA ARG A 157 -6.73 -1.67 -23.05
C ARG A 157 -6.02 -0.64 -22.17
N LEU A 158 -6.00 -0.80 -20.85
CA LEU A 158 -5.34 0.12 -19.93
C LEU A 158 -3.82 -0.06 -19.93
N ASN A 159 -3.08 0.98 -19.55
CA ASN A 159 -1.63 0.91 -19.32
C ASN A 159 -1.28 0.10 -18.05
N TYR A 160 -2.16 0.13 -17.05
CA TYR A 160 -2.15 -0.75 -15.89
C TYR A 160 -3.57 -0.84 -15.29
N LEU A 161 -3.86 -1.91 -14.55
CA LEU A 161 -5.07 -1.99 -13.71
C LEU A 161 -4.72 -1.58 -12.28
N MET A 162 -5.71 -1.10 -11.54
CA MET A 162 -5.48 -0.52 -10.21
C MET A 162 -6.50 -1.06 -9.21
N ARG A 163 -6.02 -1.46 -8.03
CA ARG A 163 -6.88 -1.76 -6.87
C ARG A 163 -6.37 -0.96 -5.68
N ASN A 164 -7.18 -0.01 -5.24
CA ASN A 164 -6.89 0.84 -4.09
C ASN A 164 -7.94 0.59 -3.00
N TRP A 165 -7.48 0.49 -1.75
CA TRP A 165 -8.36 0.49 -0.58
C TRP A 165 -7.69 1.12 0.63
N ASN A 166 -8.51 1.61 1.55
CA ASN A 166 -8.09 1.98 2.89
C ASN A 166 -8.25 0.76 3.80
N HIS A 167 -7.14 0.23 4.32
CA HIS A 167 -7.15 -0.91 5.22
C HIS A 167 -7.31 -0.47 6.67
N ARG A 168 -8.21 -1.12 7.40
CA ARG A 168 -8.41 -0.96 8.85
C ARG A 168 -8.26 -2.32 9.55
N PHE A 169 -7.83 -2.30 10.81
CA PHE A 169 -7.66 -3.53 11.59
C PHE A 169 -8.86 -3.84 12.51
N ASN A 170 -9.77 -2.88 12.69
CA ASN A 170 -10.92 -2.96 13.59
C ASN A 170 -12.24 -3.31 12.87
N GLU A 171 -12.18 -3.84 11.65
CA GLU A 171 -13.37 -4.26 10.87
C GLU A 171 -13.63 -5.77 10.98
#